data_AF-A0A936JCV5-F1
#
_entry.id   AF-A0A936JCV5-F1
#
_cell.length_a   1.000
_cell.length_b   1.000
_cell.length_c   1.000
_cell.angle_alpha   90.00
_cell.angle_beta   90.00
_cell.angle_gamma   90.00
#
_symmetry.space_group_name_H-M   'P 1'
#
loop_
_entity.id
_entity.type
_entity.pdbx_description
1 polymer ?
#
loop_
_entity_poly.entity_id
_entity_poly.type
_entity_poly.pdbx_seq_one_letter_code
_entity_poly.pdbx_strand_id
1 'polypeptide(L)'
;MKLSEFKAALTNLTELNFKLPDGTMVPKHFHITEIGQVSKKFIDCGGTVREENLISMQLWESIDFWHRLEPSKLISIIDLSIQKLGIEDHEIEIEYQGNTIGKYGVTFSDNQFKLLSTKTQCLAEEKCGITSFNLIKEKVQSCCSPSGGCC
;
A
#
# COMPACT_ATOMS: atom_id res chain seq x y z
N MET A 1 6.64 -4.08 2.84
CA MET A 1 8.07 -3.90 3.20
C MET A 1 8.17 -2.97 4.38
N LYS A 2 9.19 -3.13 5.23
CA LYS A 2 9.39 -2.33 6.44
C LYS A 2 10.05 -0.97 6.19
N LEU A 3 9.93 -0.05 7.15
CA LEU A 3 10.55 1.28 7.11
C LEU A 3 12.08 1.21 6.97
N SER A 4 12.73 0.32 7.72
CA SER A 4 14.17 0.09 7.66
C SER A 4 14.63 -0.37 6.27
N GLU A 5 13.91 -1.32 5.66
CA GLU A 5 14.16 -1.81 4.31
C GLU A 5 13.98 -0.71 3.25
N PHE A 6 12.94 0.10 3.41
CA PHE A 6 12.65 1.21 2.49
C PHE A 6 13.76 2.25 2.57
N LYS A 7 14.16 2.64 3.79
CA LYS A 7 15.27 3.57 4.01
C LYS A 7 16.58 3.03 3.44
N ALA A 8 16.85 1.73 3.59
CA ALA A 8 18.03 1.10 3.01
C ALA A 8 18.01 1.14 1.47
N ALA A 9 16.86 0.87 0.84
CA ALA A 9 16.72 0.96 -0.61
C ALA A 9 17.02 2.38 -1.14
N LEU A 10 16.58 3.42 -0.42
CA LEU A 10 16.83 4.83 -0.80
C LEU A 10 18.33 5.17 -0.90
N THR A 11 19.20 4.54 -0.12
CA THR A 11 20.63 4.88 -0.07
C THR A 11 21.37 4.64 -1.39
N ASN A 12 20.87 3.72 -2.22
CA ASN A 12 21.48 3.34 -3.49
C ASN A 12 20.77 3.94 -4.72
N LEU A 13 19.73 4.75 -4.50
CA LEU A 13 18.97 5.35 -5.58
C LEU A 13 19.53 6.72 -5.95
N THR A 14 19.59 6.98 -7.24
CA THR A 14 19.83 8.33 -7.78
C THR A 14 18.54 9.12 -7.93
N GLU A 15 17.42 8.43 -8.14
CA GLU A 15 16.10 9.03 -8.34
C GLU A 15 15.00 8.23 -7.63
N LEU A 16 13.96 8.93 -7.18
CA LEU A 16 12.76 8.31 -6.61
C LEU A 16 11.71 8.08 -7.70
N ASN A 17 11.33 6.83 -7.87
CA ASN A 17 10.31 6.42 -8.82
C ASN A 17 9.31 5.49 -8.14
N PHE A 18 8.02 5.81 -8.28
CA PHE A 18 6.90 4.99 -7.82
C PHE A 18 6.07 4.54 -9.01
N LYS A 19 5.68 3.27 -9.02
CA LYS A 19 4.84 2.66 -10.05
C LYS A 19 3.54 2.15 -9.44
N LEU A 20 2.42 2.55 -10.01
CA LEU A 20 1.09 2.14 -9.61
C LEU A 20 0.79 0.69 -10.03
N PRO A 21 -0.23 0.03 -9.44
CA PRO A 21 -0.58 -1.35 -9.76
C PRO A 21 -0.97 -1.59 -11.22
N ASP A 22 -1.53 -0.58 -11.89
CA ASP A 22 -1.88 -0.62 -13.32
C ASP A 22 -0.67 -0.45 -14.25
N GLY A 23 0.51 -0.22 -13.68
CA GLY A 23 1.76 -0.04 -14.37
C GLY A 23 2.10 1.40 -14.73
N THR A 24 1.22 2.36 -14.45
CA THR A 24 1.51 3.78 -14.64
C THR A 24 2.53 4.28 -13.61
N MET A 25 3.30 5.31 -13.96
CA MET A 25 4.29 5.91 -13.06
C MET A 25 3.68 7.12 -12.35
N VAL A 26 3.93 7.24 -11.05
CA VAL A 26 3.66 8.46 -10.30
C VAL A 26 4.52 9.59 -10.89
N PRO A 27 3.95 10.77 -11.20
CA PRO A 27 4.72 11.88 -11.76
C PRO A 27 5.86 12.32 -10.84
N LYS A 28 7.05 12.59 -11.40
CA LYS A 28 8.26 12.92 -10.61
C LYS A 28 8.16 14.19 -9.75
N HIS A 29 7.13 15.01 -9.95
CA HIS A 29 6.83 16.21 -9.16
C HIS A 29 5.89 15.94 -7.98
N PHE A 30 5.86 14.71 -7.48
CA PHE A 30 5.15 14.40 -6.25
C PHE A 30 5.87 15.02 -5.04
N HIS A 31 5.08 15.26 -4.00
CA HIS A 31 5.54 15.67 -2.68
C HIS A 31 5.16 14.58 -1.68
N ILE A 32 5.96 14.47 -0.61
CA ILE A 32 5.55 13.74 0.58
C ILE A 32 5.03 14.78 1.57
N THR A 33 3.72 14.76 1.80
CA THR A 33 3.03 15.74 2.65
C THR A 33 2.97 15.28 4.09
N GLU A 34 2.90 13.97 4.32
CA GLU A 34 2.76 13.37 5.64
C GLU A 34 3.61 12.10 5.75
N ILE A 35 4.24 11.89 6.91
CA ILE A 35 4.78 10.60 7.35
C ILE A 35 4.35 10.43 8.80
N GLY A 36 3.68 9.32 9.12
CA GLY A 36 3.22 9.04 10.46
C GLY A 36 3.09 7.56 10.76
N GLN A 37 3.03 7.23 12.04
CA GLN A 37 2.67 5.88 12.50
C GLN A 37 1.16 5.83 12.74
N VAL A 38 0.51 4.84 12.14
CA VAL A 38 -0.91 4.54 12.36
C VAL A 38 -0.99 3.33 13.25
N SER A 39 -1.63 3.50 14.40
CA SER A 39 -1.98 2.43 15.33
C SER A 39 -3.49 2.26 15.32
N LYS A 40 -3.96 1.09 14.87
CA LYS A 40 -5.37 0.79 14.73
C LYS A 40 -5.75 -0.36 15.64
N LYS A 41 -6.72 -0.12 16.50
CA LYS A 41 -7.36 -1.15 17.32
C LYS A 41 -8.80 -1.30 16.87
N PHE A 42 -9.19 -2.50 16.47
CA PHE A 42 -10.49 -2.75 15.87
C PHE A 42 -11.04 -4.12 16.25
N ILE A 43 -12.31 -4.35 15.98
CA ILE A 43 -12.98 -5.64 16.19
C ILE A 43 -13.41 -6.18 14.84
N ASP A 44 -13.18 -7.47 14.60
CA ASP A 44 -13.72 -8.13 13.41
C ASP A 44 -15.18 -8.56 13.59
N CYS A 45 -15.84 -8.98 12.51
CA CYS A 45 -17.23 -9.46 12.57
C CYS A 45 -17.41 -10.69 13.49
N GLY A 46 -16.32 -11.38 13.82
CA GLY A 46 -16.31 -12.52 14.73
C GLY A 46 -16.18 -12.16 16.20
N GLY A 47 -16.06 -10.87 16.53
CA GLY A 47 -15.89 -10.36 17.89
C GLY A 47 -14.45 -10.37 18.39
N THR A 48 -13.47 -10.70 17.55
CA THR A 48 -12.06 -10.72 17.95
C THR A 48 -11.47 -9.31 17.87
N VAL A 49 -10.91 -8.83 18.98
CA VAL A 49 -10.15 -7.58 19.02
C VAL A 49 -8.79 -7.79 18.36
N ARG A 50 -8.42 -6.87 17.48
CA ARG A 50 -7.18 -6.88 16.70
C ARG A 50 -6.48 -5.54 16.80
N GLU A 51 -5.17 -5.59 16.67
CA GLU A 51 -4.29 -4.42 16.66
C GLU A 51 -3.41 -4.49 15.42
N GLU A 52 -3.20 -3.35 14.78
CA GLU A 52 -2.39 -3.17 13.58
C GLU A 52 -1.55 -1.90 13.74
N ASN A 53 -0.27 -1.98 13.41
CA ASN A 53 0.64 -0.85 13.37
C ASN A 53 1.29 -0.79 11.99
N LEU A 54 1.27 0.39 11.37
CA LEU A 54 1.87 0.64 10.07
C LEU A 54 2.44 2.05 10.01
N ILE A 55 3.33 2.29 9.06
CA ILE A 55 3.85 3.62 8.75
C ILE A 55 3.14 4.12 7.50
N SER A 56 2.34 5.18 7.63
CA SER A 56 1.69 5.81 6.48
C SER A 56 2.55 6.95 5.95
N MET A 57 2.72 7.00 4.63
CA MET A 57 3.28 8.17 3.95
C MET A 57 2.33 8.63 2.85
N GLN A 58 2.04 9.92 2.81
CA GLN A 58 1.14 10.49 1.81
C GLN A 58 1.93 11.11 0.65
N LEU A 59 1.69 10.60 -0.55
CA LEU A 59 2.21 11.14 -1.79
C LEU A 59 1.14 12.03 -2.44
N TRP A 60 1.51 13.24 -2.81
CA TRP A 60 0.62 14.21 -3.44
C TRP A 60 1.25 14.80 -4.71
N GLU A 61 0.51 14.83 -5.81
CA GLU A 61 0.95 15.45 -7.06
C GLU A 61 0.77 16.97 -7.00
N SER A 62 1.85 17.73 -7.21
CA SER A 62 1.82 19.19 -7.28
C SER A 62 1.84 19.71 -8.71
N ILE A 63 1.40 20.94 -8.92
CA ILE A 63 1.63 21.64 -10.20
C ILE A 63 3.07 22.17 -10.36
N ASP A 64 3.93 21.99 -9.34
CA ASP A 64 5.34 22.35 -9.38
C ASP A 64 6.17 21.30 -10.12
N PHE A 65 6.21 21.41 -11.45
CA PHE A 65 6.96 20.50 -12.30
C PHE A 65 8.49 20.55 -12.11
N TRP A 66 9.03 21.52 -11.36
CA TRP A 66 10.46 21.64 -11.09
C TRP A 66 10.85 20.98 -9.77
N HIS A 67 9.91 20.77 -8.87
CA HIS A 67 10.16 20.04 -7.63
C HIS A 67 10.52 18.58 -7.92
N ARG A 68 11.65 18.12 -7.41
CA ARG A 68 12.08 16.72 -7.44
C ARG A 68 12.57 16.36 -6.06
N LEU A 69 11.86 15.46 -5.39
CA LEU A 69 12.30 14.97 -4.09
C LEU A 69 13.49 14.02 -4.28
N GLU A 70 14.65 14.42 -3.78
CA GLU A 70 15.85 13.57 -3.80
C GLU A 70 15.76 12.45 -2.74
N PRO A 71 16.32 11.26 -3.01
CA PRO A 71 16.37 10.16 -2.02
C PRO A 71 17.00 10.55 -0.68
N SER A 72 18.10 11.33 -0.71
CA SER A 72 18.79 11.85 0.48
C SER A 72 17.90 12.74 1.35
N LYS A 73 17.06 13.57 0.69
CA LYS A 73 16.10 14.43 1.38
C LYS A 73 15.00 13.61 2.03
N LEU A 74 14.48 12.58 1.36
CA LEU A 74 13.48 11.67 1.92
C LEU A 74 14.03 10.92 3.14
N ILE A 75 15.25 10.38 3.06
CA ILE A 75 15.93 9.77 4.21
C ILE A 75 15.94 10.73 5.41
N SER A 76 16.28 12.00 5.18
CA SER A 76 16.33 13.01 6.24
C SER A 76 14.95 13.31 6.85
N ILE A 77 13.88 13.30 6.03
CA ILE A 77 12.50 13.48 6.52
C ILE A 77 12.09 12.26 7.37
N ILE A 78 12.41 11.04 6.92
CA ILE A 78 12.16 9.80 7.69
C ILE A 78 12.88 9.85 9.04
N ASP A 79 14.16 10.22 9.07
CA ASP A 79 14.93 10.30 10.31
C ASP A 79 14.38 11.33 11.29
N LEU A 80 13.95 12.49 10.78
CA LEU A 80 13.28 13.49 11.59
C LEU A 80 11.95 12.96 12.15
N SER A 81 11.16 12.25 11.35
CA SER A 81 9.90 11.66 11.78
C SER A 81 10.12 10.57 12.84
N ILE A 82 11.12 9.70 12.68
CA ILE A 82 11.50 8.70 13.70
C ILE A 82 11.87 9.41 15.01
N GLN A 83 12.72 10.43 14.95
CA GLN A 83 13.18 11.15 16.14
C GLN A 83 12.05 11.89 16.85
N LYS A 84 11.13 12.53 16.11
CA LYS A 84 10.09 13.40 16.67
C LYS A 84 8.84 12.65 17.12
N LEU A 85 8.46 11.60 16.39
CA LEU A 85 7.22 10.86 16.64
C LEU A 85 7.48 9.51 17.32
N GLY A 86 8.74 9.08 17.47
CA GLY A 86 9.06 7.78 18.05
C GLY A 86 8.61 6.63 17.17
N ILE A 87 8.70 6.79 15.85
CA ILE A 87 8.23 5.80 14.88
C ILE A 87 9.05 4.51 15.01
N GLU A 88 8.35 3.38 15.11
CA GLU A 88 8.93 2.05 15.13
C GLU A 88 9.06 1.44 13.73
N ASP A 89 9.79 0.33 13.62
CA ASP A 89 10.02 -0.35 12.33
C ASP A 89 8.86 -1.28 11.92
N HIS A 90 7.79 -0.66 11.40
CA HIS A 90 6.59 -1.33 10.87
C HIS A 90 6.54 -1.33 9.33
N GLU A 91 5.56 -2.04 8.77
CA GLU A 91 5.31 -2.03 7.33
C GLU A 91 4.84 -0.66 6.84
N ILE A 92 5.27 -0.27 5.64
CA ILE A 92 4.86 0.99 5.02
C ILE A 92 3.59 0.80 4.19
N GLU A 93 2.67 1.74 4.38
CA GLU A 93 1.55 2.06 3.51
C GLU A 93 1.80 3.40 2.82
N ILE A 94 1.54 3.47 1.52
CA ILE A 94 1.57 4.71 0.74
C ILE A 94 0.14 5.12 0.43
N GLU A 95 -0.20 6.34 0.79
CA GLU A 95 -1.44 7.00 0.37
C GLU A 95 -1.19 7.79 -0.91
N TYR A 96 -2.03 7.59 -1.91
CA TYR A 96 -1.94 8.30 -3.19
C TYR A 96 -3.31 8.54 -3.83
N GLN A 97 -3.46 9.68 -4.50
CA GLN A 97 -4.74 10.10 -5.06
C GLN A 97 -5.12 9.29 -6.31
N GLY A 98 -6.34 8.74 -6.30
CA GLY A 98 -7.06 8.24 -7.47
C GLY A 98 -8.44 8.89 -7.58
N ASN A 99 -9.50 8.10 -7.75
CA ASN A 99 -10.89 8.61 -7.57
C ASN A 99 -11.16 8.99 -6.10
N THR A 100 -10.56 8.23 -5.17
CA THR A 100 -10.46 8.51 -3.75
C THR A 100 -9.00 8.33 -3.34
N ILE A 101 -8.67 8.62 -2.08
CA ILE A 101 -7.34 8.28 -1.54
C ILE A 101 -7.21 6.75 -1.55
N GLY A 102 -6.24 6.25 -2.30
CA GLY A 102 -5.87 4.84 -2.35
C GLY A 102 -4.76 4.55 -1.36
N LYS A 103 -4.85 3.41 -0.67
CA LYS A 103 -3.84 2.90 0.25
C LYS A 103 -3.12 1.73 -0.39
N TYR A 104 -1.80 1.80 -0.46
CA TYR A 104 -1.00 0.83 -1.19
C TYR A 104 0.10 0.24 -0.31
N GLY A 105 0.28 -1.07 -0.39
CA GLY A 105 1.51 -1.69 0.11
C GLY A 105 2.70 -1.30 -0.78
N VAL A 106 3.92 -1.49 -0.30
CA VAL A 106 5.13 -1.15 -1.05
C VAL A 106 6.07 -2.34 -1.15
N THR A 107 6.62 -2.54 -2.34
CA THR A 107 7.77 -3.40 -2.60
C THR A 107 8.82 -2.67 -3.45
N PHE A 108 10.05 -3.16 -3.42
CA PHE A 108 11.17 -2.58 -4.16
C PHE A 108 11.74 -3.60 -5.15
N SER A 109 11.81 -3.23 -6.43
CA SER A 109 12.42 -4.04 -7.50
C SER A 109 12.73 -3.16 -8.70
N ASP A 110 13.71 -3.56 -9.52
CA ASP A 110 14.12 -2.81 -10.72
C ASP A 110 14.50 -1.34 -10.44
N ASN A 111 15.13 -1.07 -9.29
CA ASN A 111 15.48 0.27 -8.80
C ASN A 111 14.29 1.25 -8.68
N GLN A 112 13.08 0.72 -8.44
CA GLN A 112 11.88 1.52 -8.24
C GLN A 112 10.97 0.92 -7.17
N PHE A 113 10.16 1.77 -6.55
CA PHE A 113 9.11 1.34 -5.63
C PHE A 113 7.85 0.99 -6.42
N LYS A 114 7.30 -0.20 -6.20
CA LYS A 114 6.05 -0.65 -6.81
C LYS A 114 4.97 -0.63 -5.73
N LEU A 115 3.91 0.12 -6.01
CA LEU A 115 2.73 0.20 -5.18
C LEU A 115 1.86 -1.04 -5.44
N LEU A 116 1.46 -1.71 -4.36
CA LEU A 116 0.68 -2.93 -4.38
C LEU A 116 -0.76 -2.61 -3.97
N SER A 117 -1.73 -3.11 -4.74
CA SER A 117 -3.14 -2.95 -4.39
C SER A 117 -3.44 -3.62 -3.05
N THR A 118 -4.02 -2.87 -2.12
CA THR A 118 -4.64 -3.42 -0.92
C THR A 118 -6.08 -3.84 -1.22
N LYS A 119 -6.59 -4.82 -0.48
CA LYS A 119 -7.97 -5.29 -0.60
C LYS A 119 -8.58 -5.39 0.78
N THR A 120 -9.88 -5.09 0.87
CA THR A 120 -10.64 -5.37 2.08
C THR A 120 -10.89 -6.87 2.19
N GLN A 121 -10.90 -7.38 3.41
CA GLN A 121 -11.18 -8.78 3.71
C GLN A 121 -11.98 -8.88 5.01
N CYS A 122 -12.93 -9.82 5.05
CA CYS A 122 -13.55 -10.22 6.31
C CYS A 122 -12.60 -11.17 7.05
N LEU A 123 -12.12 -10.78 8.23
CA LEU A 123 -11.15 -11.58 8.99
C LEU A 123 -11.79 -12.73 9.79
N ALA A 124 -13.12 -12.86 9.74
CA ALA A 124 -13.90 -13.88 10.42
C ALA A 124 -14.69 -14.74 9.42
N GLU A 125 -14.01 -15.21 8.36
CA GLU A 125 -14.64 -15.86 7.20
C GLU A 125 -15.58 -17.02 7.59
N GLU A 126 -15.15 -17.88 8.50
CA GLU A 126 -15.95 -19.03 8.96
C GLU A 126 -17.22 -18.59 9.70
N LYS A 127 -17.08 -17.65 10.65
CA LYS A 127 -18.20 -17.12 11.43
C LYS A 127 -19.21 -16.37 10.56
N CYS A 128 -18.74 -15.78 9.45
CA CYS A 128 -19.58 -15.10 8.48
C CYS A 128 -20.04 -15.99 7.31
N GLY A 129 -19.70 -17.28 7.29
CA GLY A 129 -20.08 -18.23 6.24
C GLY A 129 -19.49 -17.93 4.85
N ILE A 130 -18.38 -17.20 4.78
CA ILE A 130 -17.77 -16.72 3.51
C ILE A 130 -16.96 -17.83 2.82
N THR A 131 -16.41 -18.78 3.56
CA THR A 131 -15.72 -19.96 3.00
C THR A 131 -16.61 -20.74 2.03
N SER A 132 -17.91 -20.83 2.32
CA SER A 132 -18.94 -21.42 1.44
C SER A 132 -19.11 -20.64 0.11
N PHE A 133 -19.03 -19.31 0.14
CA PHE A 133 -19.22 -18.45 -1.04
C PHE A 133 -18.06 -18.55 -2.03
N ASN A 134 -16.82 -18.64 -1.55
CA ASN A 134 -15.64 -18.78 -2.42
C ASN A 134 -15.64 -20.12 -3.16
N LEU A 135 -16.04 -21.21 -2.49
CA LEU A 135 -16.22 -22.54 -3.12
C LEU A 135 -17.28 -22.53 -4.23
N ILE A 136 -18.38 -21.78 -4.04
CA ILE A 136 -19.42 -21.62 -5.07
C ILE A 136 -18.89 -20.78 -6.25
N LYS A 137 -18.12 -19.72 -5.98
CA LYS A 137 -17.56 -18.84 -7.03
C LYS A 137 -16.58 -19.58 -7.96
N GLU A 138 -15.74 -20.46 -7.40
CA GLU A 138 -14.85 -21.34 -8.18
C GLU A 138 -15.63 -22.36 -9.01
N LYS A 139 -16.75 -22.88 -8.48
CA LYS A 139 -17.62 -23.83 -9.19
C LYS A 139 -18.42 -23.18 -10.32
N VAL A 140 -18.76 -21.89 -10.21
CA VAL A 140 -19.43 -21.13 -11.28
C VAL A 140 -18.44 -20.74 -12.38
N GLN A 141 -17.18 -20.42 -12.05
CA GLN A 141 -16.14 -20.12 -13.05
C GLN A 141 -15.75 -21.33 -13.91
N SER A 142 -15.89 -22.55 -13.40
CA SER A 142 -15.64 -23.80 -14.15
C SER A 142 -16.84 -24.26 -15.00
N CYS A 143 -17.98 -23.56 -14.95
CA CYS A 143 -19.21 -23.99 -15.62
C CYS A 143 -19.37 -23.43 -17.05
N CYS A 144 -18.53 -22.50 -17.48
CA CYS A 144 -18.63 -21.89 -18.82
C CYS A 144 -17.54 -22.40 -19.75
N SER A 145 -17.73 -23.61 -20.29
CA SER A 145 -17.06 -24.01 -21.53
C SER A 145 -17.79 -23.37 -22.72
N PRO A 146 -17.10 -22.79 -23.71
CA PRO A 146 -17.74 -22.14 -24.88
C PRO A 146 -18.49 -23.10 -25.81
N SER A 147 -18.58 -24.39 -25.47
CA SER A 147 -19.34 -25.42 -26.18
C SER A 147 -20.64 -25.86 -25.48
N GLY A 148 -20.99 -25.28 -24.33
CA GLY A 148 -22.19 -25.65 -23.57
C GLY A 148 -23.32 -24.65 -23.80
N GLY A 149 -24.19 -24.93 -24.78
CA GLY A 149 -25.40 -24.14 -25.00
C GLY A 149 -26.33 -24.16 -23.79
N CYS A 150 -26.37 -23.04 -23.06
CA CYS A 150 -27.48 -22.69 -22.18
C CYS A 150 -28.00 -21.33 -22.62
N CYS A 151 -29.23 -21.34 -23.13
CA CYS A 151 -30.06 -20.17 -23.36
C CYS A 151 -30.48 -19.51 -22.03
#